data_AF-A0A9P0I0D5-F1
#
_entry.id   AF-A0A9P0I0D5-F1
#
_cell.length_a   1.000
_cell.length_b   1.000
_cell.length_c   1.000
_cell.angle_alpha   90.00
_cell.angle_beta   90.00
_cell.angle_gamma   90.00
#
_symmetry.space_group_name_H-M   'P 1'
#
loop_
_entity.id
_entity.type
_entity.pdbx_description
1 polymer ?
#
loop_
_entity_poly.entity_id
_entity_poly.type
_entity_poly.pdbx_seq_one_letter_code
_entity_poly.pdbx_strand_id
1 'polypeptide(L)'
;MIGGNGYNEKPSKELFVRWLQANVFMPTLQYSFVPWDHDQEAVEICRRYTHLHAEYADEILAAMEKSVSDGTPVNPPIWWLDPHDEEAFAVADEFLLGEKILAAPVVKPGAVSRDIYLPRGAWRDGNSGHVIHGPIWLRNYPAPLDVLPYFTLLE
;
A
#
# COMPACT_ATOMS: atom_id res chain seq x y z
N MET A 1 13.55 -0.12 -0.75
CA MET A 1 14.33 -0.57 -1.92
C MET A 1 13.40 -1.28 -2.89
N ILE A 2 13.18 -0.70 -4.07
CA ILE A 2 12.27 -1.20 -5.09
C ILE A 2 13.08 -2.00 -6.11
N GLY A 3 12.63 -3.23 -6.36
CA GLY A 3 13.31 -4.19 -7.25
C GLY A 3 14.39 -5.03 -6.59
N GLY A 4 14.57 -4.91 -5.26
CA GLY A 4 15.48 -5.76 -4.48
C GLY A 4 16.93 -5.28 -4.43
N ASN A 5 17.81 -6.16 -3.95
CA ASN A 5 19.24 -5.91 -3.76
C ASN A 5 20.10 -6.30 -4.98
N GLY A 6 19.51 -6.90 -6.02
CA GLY A 6 20.16 -7.16 -7.30
C GLY A 6 21.29 -8.20 -7.27
N TYR A 7 21.37 -9.05 -6.25
CA TYR A 7 22.49 -9.99 -6.12
C TYR A 7 22.53 -11.09 -7.19
N ASN A 8 21.39 -11.49 -7.74
CA ASN A 8 21.30 -12.63 -8.65
C ASN A 8 20.74 -12.23 -10.03
N GLU A 9 19.53 -11.67 -10.07
CA GLU A 9 18.82 -11.36 -11.32
C GLU A 9 17.96 -10.09 -11.17
N LYS A 10 17.68 -9.43 -12.30
CA LYS A 10 16.73 -8.32 -12.35
C LYS A 10 15.32 -8.86 -12.03
N PRO A 11 14.49 -8.12 -11.25
CA PRO A 11 13.11 -8.54 -11.00
C PRO A 11 12.33 -8.60 -12.31
N SER A 12 11.28 -9.42 -12.37
CA SER A 12 10.31 -9.30 -13.45
C SER A 12 9.62 -7.94 -13.39
N LYS A 13 9.07 -7.46 -14.52
CA LYS A 13 8.29 -6.22 -14.56
C LYS A 13 7.16 -6.21 -13.53
N GLU A 14 6.43 -7.32 -13.43
CA GLU A 14 5.35 -7.48 -12.46
C GLU A 14 5.88 -7.30 -11.04
N LEU A 15 6.92 -8.05 -10.66
CA LEU A 15 7.49 -7.97 -9.33
C LEU A 15 7.99 -6.54 -9.04
N PHE A 16 8.67 -5.91 -9.98
CA PHE A 16 9.17 -4.54 -9.84
C PHE A 16 8.03 -3.54 -9.57
N VAL A 17 6.95 -3.59 -10.35
CA VAL A 17 5.78 -2.71 -10.18
C VAL A 17 5.05 -2.99 -8.86
N ARG A 18 4.79 -4.27 -8.53
CA ARG A 18 4.14 -4.63 -7.26
C ARG A 18 4.99 -4.22 -6.05
N TRP A 19 6.31 -4.27 -6.18
CA TRP A 19 7.22 -3.81 -5.13
C TRP A 19 7.10 -2.30 -4.90
N LEU A 20 7.07 -1.51 -5.98
CA LEU A 20 6.79 -0.07 -5.86
C LEU A 20 5.45 0.15 -5.17
N GLN A 21 4.38 -0.50 -5.62
CA GLN A 21 3.04 -0.38 -5.04
C GLN A 21 3.04 -0.66 -3.53
N ALA A 22 3.73 -1.70 -3.08
CA ALA A 22 3.87 -1.99 -1.66
C ALA A 22 4.64 -0.91 -0.87
N ASN A 23 5.50 -0.12 -1.53
CA ASN A 23 6.29 0.94 -0.90
C ASN A 23 5.64 2.33 -1.00
N VAL A 24 4.55 2.50 -1.77
CA VAL A 24 3.93 3.82 -2.01
C VAL A 24 3.58 4.56 -0.72
N PHE A 25 3.08 3.85 0.29
CA PHE A 25 2.72 4.43 1.59
C PHE A 25 3.75 4.14 2.68
N MET A 26 4.95 3.67 2.32
CA MET A 26 6.08 3.48 3.24
C MET A 26 6.92 4.76 3.36
N PRO A 27 7.83 4.86 4.34
CA PRO A 27 8.57 6.10 4.64
C PRO A 27 9.40 6.66 3.49
N THR A 28 9.86 5.79 2.57
CA THR A 28 10.75 6.18 1.48
C THR A 28 10.52 5.34 0.23
N LEU A 29 10.65 5.98 -0.94
CA LEU A 29 10.86 5.30 -2.21
C LEU A 29 12.35 5.37 -2.58
N GLN A 30 12.99 4.21 -2.66
CA GLN A 30 14.35 4.09 -3.18
C GLN A 30 14.33 3.03 -4.28
N TYR A 31 14.67 3.45 -5.49
CA TYR A 31 14.76 2.59 -6.66
C TYR A 31 16.15 1.95 -6.74
N SER A 32 16.22 0.62 -6.66
CA SER A 32 17.45 -0.13 -6.94
C SER A 32 17.62 -0.43 -8.42
N PHE A 33 16.49 -0.57 -9.12
CA PHE A 33 16.40 -0.67 -10.58
C PHE A 33 15.55 0.49 -11.11
N VAL A 34 15.80 0.89 -12.34
CA VAL A 34 15.12 2.01 -12.97
C VAL A 34 13.96 1.53 -13.85
N PRO A 35 12.79 2.21 -13.87
CA PRO A 35 11.62 1.70 -14.59
C PRO A 35 11.83 1.50 -16.09
N TRP A 36 12.69 2.32 -16.72
CA TRP A 36 12.98 2.24 -18.15
C TRP A 36 13.86 1.04 -18.55
N ASP A 37 14.36 0.27 -17.59
CA ASP A 37 14.98 -1.03 -17.87
C ASP A 37 13.94 -2.12 -18.22
N HIS A 38 12.65 -1.87 -17.95
CA HIS A 38 11.56 -2.80 -18.26
C HIS A 38 10.87 -2.42 -19.57
N ASP A 39 9.96 -1.44 -19.53
CA ASP A 39 9.25 -0.91 -20.69
C ASP A 39 8.51 0.41 -20.37
N GLN A 40 7.83 0.97 -21.36
CA GLN A 40 7.09 2.22 -21.24
C GLN A 40 5.91 2.15 -20.26
N GLU A 41 5.21 1.02 -20.19
CA GLU A 41 4.10 0.83 -19.23
C GLU A 41 4.64 0.85 -17.78
N ALA A 42 5.78 0.22 -17.52
CA ALA A 42 6.42 0.28 -16.20
C ALA A 42 6.79 1.72 -15.83
N VAL A 43 7.32 2.52 -16.77
CA VAL A 43 7.64 3.94 -16.55
C VAL A 43 6.39 4.74 -16.17
N GLU A 44 5.28 4.52 -16.86
CA GLU A 44 4.02 5.23 -16.62
C GLU A 44 3.40 4.88 -15.28
N ILE A 45 3.35 3.58 -14.95
CA ILE A 45 2.89 3.11 -13.64
C ILE A 45 3.78 3.67 -12.53
N CYS A 46 5.11 3.61 -12.70
CA CYS A 46 6.03 4.12 -11.68
C CYS A 46 5.90 5.62 -11.47
N ARG A 47 5.74 6.40 -12.55
CA ARG A 47 5.49 7.84 -12.46
C ARG A 47 4.23 8.15 -11.66
N ARG A 48 3.14 7.43 -11.93
CA ARG A 48 1.85 7.60 -11.22
C ARG A 48 2.01 7.38 -9.72
N TYR A 49 2.65 6.29 -9.32
CA TYR A 49 2.80 5.93 -7.91
C TYR A 49 3.86 6.75 -7.18
N THR A 50 4.91 7.22 -7.86
CA THR A 50 5.83 8.20 -7.30
C THR A 50 5.14 9.56 -7.08
N HIS A 51 4.22 9.96 -7.96
CA HIS A 51 3.40 11.15 -7.72
C HIS A 51 2.44 10.96 -6.54
N LEU A 52 1.77 9.81 -6.45
CA LEU A 52 0.89 9.49 -5.32
C LEU A 52 1.66 9.51 -3.99
N HIS A 53 2.87 8.95 -3.93
CA HIS A 53 3.72 9.06 -2.73
C HIS A 53 4.04 10.51 -2.36
N ALA A 54 4.30 11.37 -3.35
CA ALA A 54 4.53 12.80 -3.12
C ALA A 54 3.27 13.54 -2.64
N GLU A 55 2.09 13.17 -3.13
CA GLU A 55 0.80 13.71 -2.68
C GLU A 55 0.54 13.40 -1.20
N TYR A 56 0.95 12.22 -0.74
CA TYR A 56 0.81 11.78 0.66
C TYR A 56 2.04 12.08 1.53
N ALA A 57 3.00 12.88 1.05
CA ALA A 57 4.23 13.15 1.79
C ALA A 57 3.98 13.81 3.16
N ASP A 58 3.00 14.71 3.25
CA ASP A 58 2.65 15.37 4.52
C ASP A 58 2.12 14.36 5.56
N GLU A 59 1.31 13.39 5.14
CA GLU A 59 0.81 12.31 6.01
C GLU A 59 1.95 11.37 6.45
N ILE A 60 2.90 11.10 5.55
CA ILE A 60 4.11 10.33 5.88
C ILE A 60 4.95 11.03 6.93
N LEU A 61 5.20 12.33 6.75
CA LEU A 61 5.96 13.14 7.70
C LEU A 61 5.26 13.25 9.04
N ALA A 62 3.94 13.47 9.06
CA ALA A 62 3.15 13.49 10.29
C ALA A 62 3.23 12.14 11.05
N ALA A 63 3.16 11.01 10.33
CA ALA A 63 3.32 9.69 10.94
C ALA A 63 4.75 9.46 11.48
N MET A 64 5.79 9.94 10.80
CA MET A 64 7.17 9.93 11.30
C MET A 64 7.35 10.78 12.55
N GLU A 65 6.77 11.98 12.58
CA GLU A 65 6.80 12.88 13.75
C GLU A 65 6.12 12.22 14.96
N LYS A 66 4.94 11.61 14.76
CA LYS A 66 4.26 10.85 15.80
C LYS A 66 5.16 9.72 16.32
N SER A 67 5.78 8.96 15.41
CA SER A 67 6.70 7.88 15.75
C SER A 67 7.89 8.33 16.61
N VAL A 68 8.48 9.48 16.30
CA VAL A 68 9.56 10.07 17.12
C VAL A 68 9.03 10.52 18.49
N SER A 69 7.81 11.05 18.54
CA SER A 69 7.24 11.65 19.75
C SER A 69 6.79 10.62 20.80
N ASP A 70 6.15 9.52 20.38
CA ASP A 70 5.48 8.58 21.29
C ASP A 70 5.73 7.09 20.97
N GLY A 71 6.49 6.79 19.92
CA GLY A 71 6.81 5.43 19.52
C GLY A 71 5.75 4.73 18.66
N THR A 72 4.68 5.42 18.26
CA THR A 72 3.70 4.86 17.32
C THR A 72 4.39 4.44 16.01
N PRO A 73 4.13 3.26 15.42
CA PRO A 73 4.71 2.90 14.15
C PRO A 73 4.25 3.83 13.02
N VAL A 74 5.14 4.17 12.08
CA VAL A 74 4.75 4.91 10.86
C VAL A 74 3.77 4.09 10.01
N ASN A 75 4.05 2.79 9.91
CA ASN A 75 3.20 1.84 9.21
C ASN A 75 2.75 0.71 10.14
N PRO A 76 1.71 0.94 10.97
CA PRO A 76 1.22 -0.09 11.85
C PRO A 76 0.42 -1.16 11.08
N PRO A 77 0.30 -2.38 11.63
CA PRO A 77 -0.63 -3.38 11.11
C PRO A 77 -2.08 -2.92 11.31
N ILE A 78 -3.03 -3.45 10.53
CA ILE A 78 -4.42 -2.93 10.54
C ILE A 78 -5.17 -3.18 11.86
N TRP A 79 -4.80 -4.20 12.63
CA TRP A 79 -5.36 -4.46 13.98
C TRP A 79 -4.99 -3.37 14.99
N TRP A 80 -4.06 -2.47 14.65
CA TRP A 80 -3.69 -1.35 15.50
C TRP A 80 -4.87 -0.40 15.79
N LEU A 81 -5.86 -0.34 14.89
CA LEU A 81 -7.07 0.48 15.06
C LEU A 81 -8.03 -0.08 16.11
N ASP A 82 -8.08 -1.41 16.24
CA ASP A 82 -8.90 -2.11 17.22
C ASP A 82 -8.23 -3.44 17.60
N PRO A 83 -7.55 -3.52 18.76
CA PRO A 83 -6.84 -4.73 19.17
C PRO A 83 -7.79 -5.90 19.50
N HIS A 84 -9.11 -5.68 19.52
CA HIS A 84 -10.12 -6.72 19.71
C HIS A 84 -10.69 -7.24 18.39
N ASP A 85 -10.28 -6.70 17.23
CA ASP A 85 -10.67 -7.19 15.93
C ASP A 85 -9.82 -8.42 15.54
N GLU A 86 -10.37 -9.61 15.78
CA GLU A 86 -9.70 -10.89 15.49
C GLU A 86 -9.41 -11.10 14.00
N GLU A 87 -10.25 -10.56 13.11
CA GLU A 87 -10.04 -10.65 11.66
C GLU A 87 -8.84 -9.78 11.25
N ALA A 88 -8.79 -8.53 11.73
CA ALA A 88 -7.66 -7.64 11.50
C ALA A 88 -6.34 -8.23 12.01
N PHE A 89 -6.37 -8.99 13.12
CA PHE A 89 -5.19 -9.61 13.70
C PHE A 89 -4.59 -10.71 12.81
N ALA A 90 -5.42 -11.38 12.01
CA ALA A 90 -5.00 -12.44 11.09
C ALA A 90 -4.45 -11.91 9.75
N VAL A 91 -4.66 -10.63 9.44
CA VAL A 91 -4.22 -10.01 8.18
C VAL A 91 -2.74 -9.64 8.25
N ALA A 92 -1.96 -10.19 7.32
CA ALA A 92 -0.49 -10.03 7.27
C ALA A 92 0.02 -9.35 5.99
N ASP A 93 -0.87 -9.01 5.06
CA ASP A 93 -0.55 -8.43 3.75
C ASP A 93 -1.30 -7.11 3.48
N GLU A 94 -1.74 -6.45 4.55
CA GLU A 94 -2.31 -5.11 4.57
C GLU A 94 -1.66 -4.32 5.70
N PHE A 95 -1.47 -3.02 5.51
CA PHE A 95 -0.86 -2.15 6.50
C PHE A 95 -1.43 -0.75 6.42
N LEU A 96 -1.26 0.02 7.50
CA LEU A 96 -1.66 1.41 7.55
C LEU A 96 -0.46 2.33 7.27
N LEU A 97 -0.73 3.55 6.83
CA LEU A 97 0.14 4.71 7.03
C LEU A 97 -0.54 5.60 8.07
N GLY A 98 0.16 5.80 9.19
CA GLY A 98 -0.46 6.32 10.40
C GLY A 98 -1.64 5.45 10.81
N GLU A 99 -2.79 6.08 11.08
CA GLU A 99 -4.02 5.39 11.48
C GLU A 99 -5.17 5.64 10.47
N LYS A 100 -4.86 6.21 9.30
CA LYS A 100 -5.87 6.72 8.36
C LYS A 100 -5.82 6.13 6.96
N ILE A 101 -4.67 5.66 6.50
CA ILE A 101 -4.53 5.21 5.12
C ILE A 101 -4.22 3.72 5.12
N LEU A 102 -5.11 2.88 4.62
CA LEU A 102 -4.89 1.44 4.48
C LEU A 102 -4.37 1.13 3.08
N ALA A 103 -3.29 0.37 2.99
CA ALA A 103 -2.73 -0.14 1.76
C ALA A 103 -2.80 -1.67 1.72
N ALA A 104 -3.31 -2.22 0.61
CA ALA A 104 -3.46 -3.65 0.40
C ALA A 104 -2.77 -4.08 -0.91
N PRO A 105 -1.43 -4.12 -0.96
CA PRO A 105 -0.68 -4.43 -2.20
C PRO A 105 -0.85 -5.88 -2.63
N VAL A 106 -0.82 -6.16 -3.94
CA VAL A 106 -0.82 -7.55 -4.43
C VAL A 106 0.56 -8.18 -4.19
N VAL A 107 0.60 -9.28 -3.45
CA VAL A 107 1.84 -10.01 -3.08
C VAL A 107 1.95 -11.42 -3.67
N LYS A 108 1.04 -11.78 -4.59
CA LYS A 108 1.03 -13.08 -5.28
C LYS A 108 1.29 -12.89 -6.77
N PRO A 109 2.26 -13.61 -7.37
CA PRO A 109 2.50 -13.53 -8.82
C PRO A 109 1.28 -13.90 -9.65
N GLY A 110 1.02 -13.14 -10.71
CA GLY A 110 -0.10 -13.33 -11.63
C GLY A 110 -1.46 -12.88 -11.10
N ALA A 111 -1.56 -12.38 -9.87
CA ALA A 111 -2.83 -11.94 -9.31
C ALA A 111 -3.24 -10.57 -9.86
N VAL A 112 -4.50 -10.50 -10.31
CA VAL A 112 -5.17 -9.28 -10.82
C VAL A 112 -6.33 -8.83 -9.95
N SER A 113 -6.49 -9.47 -8.79
CA SER A 113 -7.43 -9.14 -7.73
C SER A 113 -6.92 -9.70 -6.41
N ARG A 114 -7.48 -9.24 -5.29
CA ARG A 114 -7.24 -9.81 -3.96
C ARG A 114 -8.44 -9.60 -3.06
N ASP A 115 -8.49 -10.36 -1.97
CA ASP A 115 -9.40 -10.05 -0.87
C ASP A 115 -8.77 -8.97 0.01
N ILE A 116 -9.62 -8.09 0.56
CA ILE A 116 -9.20 -6.97 1.40
C ILE A 116 -10.10 -6.90 2.63
N TYR A 117 -9.53 -6.75 3.81
CA TYR A 117 -10.31 -6.51 5.02
C TYR A 117 -10.28 -5.03 5.39
N LEU A 118 -11.45 -4.40 5.47
CA LEU A 118 -11.57 -3.06 6.01
C LEU A 118 -12.04 -3.16 7.47
N PRO A 119 -11.22 -2.70 8.45
CA PRO A 119 -11.64 -2.62 9.86
C PRO A 119 -12.82 -1.68 10.06
N ARG A 120 -13.34 -1.61 11.29
CA ARG A 120 -14.39 -0.65 11.67
C ARG A 120 -14.04 0.78 11.23
N GLY A 121 -14.97 1.44 10.56
CA GLY A 121 -14.81 2.82 10.09
C GLY A 121 -15.48 3.08 8.75
N ALA A 122 -15.51 4.35 8.34
CA ALA A 122 -15.93 4.74 6.99
C ALA A 122 -14.70 4.95 6.11
N TRP A 123 -14.48 4.04 5.16
CA TRP A 123 -13.31 4.01 4.29
C TRP A 123 -13.66 4.50 2.89
N ARG A 124 -12.96 5.53 2.42
CA ARG A 124 -13.02 5.96 1.03
C ARG A 124 -12.01 5.15 0.23
N ASP A 125 -12.48 4.45 -0.79
CA ASP A 125 -11.63 3.80 -1.78
C ASP A 125 -10.88 4.85 -2.61
N GLY A 126 -9.55 4.78 -2.61
CA GLY A 126 -8.69 5.72 -3.34
C GLY A 126 -8.73 5.55 -4.86
N ASN A 127 -9.25 4.43 -5.37
CA ASN A 127 -9.38 4.17 -6.81
C ASN A 127 -10.78 4.52 -7.33
N SER A 128 -11.83 4.13 -6.61
CA SER A 128 -13.22 4.37 -7.05
C SER A 128 -13.87 5.62 -6.45
N GLY A 129 -13.34 6.14 -5.33
CA GLY A 129 -13.93 7.24 -4.57
C GLY A 129 -15.15 6.86 -3.73
N HIS A 130 -15.64 5.62 -3.83
CA HIS A 130 -16.78 5.15 -3.04
C HIS A 130 -16.44 5.03 -1.56
N VAL A 131 -17.43 5.31 -0.71
CA VAL A 131 -17.32 5.10 0.74
C VAL A 131 -17.88 3.73 1.09
N ILE A 132 -17.12 2.98 1.88
CA ILE A 132 -17.40 1.63 2.31
C ILE A 132 -17.33 1.59 3.84
N HIS A 133 -18.36 1.03 4.48
CA HIS A 133 -18.41 0.91 5.93
C HIS A 133 -17.92 -0.46 6.37
N GLY A 134 -16.85 -0.50 7.16
CA GLY A 134 -16.35 -1.71 7.82
C GLY A 134 -16.99 -1.93 9.21
N PRO A 135 -16.74 -3.09 9.86
CA PRO A 135 -15.81 -4.13 9.43
C PRO A 135 -16.37 -5.00 8.29
N ILE A 136 -15.60 -5.21 7.22
CA ILE A 136 -16.04 -6.01 6.07
C ILE A 136 -14.87 -6.59 5.27
N TRP A 137 -15.05 -7.82 4.76
CA TRP A 137 -14.21 -8.38 3.71
C TRP A 137 -14.73 -7.99 2.32
N LEU A 138 -13.93 -7.23 1.58
CA LEU A 138 -14.11 -7.02 0.15
C LEU A 138 -13.51 -8.21 -0.60
N ARG A 139 -14.36 -9.08 -1.13
CA ARG A 139 -13.93 -10.27 -1.87
C ARG A 139 -13.62 -9.92 -3.32
N ASN A 140 -12.52 -10.43 -3.84
CA ASN A 140 -12.11 -10.29 -5.24
C ASN A 140 -12.06 -8.83 -5.72
N TYR A 141 -11.50 -7.93 -4.91
CA TYR A 141 -11.32 -6.52 -5.28
C TYR A 141 -10.37 -6.42 -6.49
N PRO A 142 -10.75 -5.73 -7.59
CA PRO A 142 -9.91 -5.61 -8.78
C PRO A 142 -8.59 -4.89 -8.50
N ALA A 143 -7.48 -5.55 -8.82
CA ALA A 143 -6.14 -5.00 -8.66
C ALA A 143 -5.28 -5.41 -9.87
N PRO A 144 -5.60 -4.96 -11.10
CA PRO A 144 -4.72 -5.16 -12.25
C PRO A 144 -3.33 -4.54 -11.99
N LEU A 145 -2.36 -4.81 -12.87
CA LEU A 145 -0.96 -4.46 -12.63
C LEU A 145 -0.76 -2.98 -12.28
N ASP A 146 -1.58 -2.08 -12.83
CA ASP A 146 -1.48 -0.65 -12.65
C ASP A 146 -2.31 -0.09 -11.48
N VAL A 147 -3.01 -0.94 -10.72
CA VAL A 147 -3.86 -0.59 -9.57
C VAL A 147 -3.31 -1.18 -8.27
N LEU A 148 -3.07 -0.30 -7.30
CA LEU A 148 -2.85 -0.57 -5.89
C LEU A 148 -4.18 -0.32 -5.17
N PRO A 149 -4.76 -1.32 -4.48
CA PRO A 149 -5.86 -1.06 -3.56
C PRO A 149 -5.37 -0.27 -2.34
N TYR A 150 -5.98 0.89 -2.10
CA TYR A 150 -5.74 1.71 -0.91
C TYR A 150 -7.00 2.49 -0.52
N PHE A 151 -7.12 2.81 0.76
CA PHE A 151 -8.32 3.40 1.34
C PHE A 151 -7.96 4.47 2.35
N THR A 152 -8.78 5.51 2.47
CA THR A 152 -8.63 6.57 3.47
C THR A 152 -9.81 6.54 4.43
N LEU A 153 -9.53 6.41 5.73
CA LEU A 153 -10.50 6.51 6.80
C LEU A 153 -11.00 7.96 6.92
N LEU A 154 -12.32 8.14 6.93
CA LEU A 154 -12.96 9.46 7.02
C LEU A 154 -13.33 9.85 8.45
N GLU A 155 -13.81 8.88 9.22
CA GLU A 155 -14.28 9.01 10.62
C GLU A 155 -14.07 7.69 11.37
#